data_AF-A0AA42DRT8-F1
#
_entry.id   AF-A0AA42DRT8-F1
#
_cell.length_a   1.000
_cell.length_b   1.000
_cell.length_c   1.000
_cell.angle_alpha   90.00
_cell.angle_beta   90.00
_cell.angle_gamma   90.00
#
_symmetry.space_group_name_H-M   'P 1'
#
loop_
_entity.id
_entity.type
_entity.pdbx_description
1 polymer ?
#
loop_
_entity_poly.entity_id
_entity_poly.type
_entity_poly.pdbx_seq_one_letter_code
_entity_poly.pdbx_strand_id
1 'polypeptide(L)'
;MIALIYHEIGHIWHDHIVENSPQLDTQWEHSLWQLYREGMAMYCEQLLYNDHSFYHQDINGWLIWCKENKKQLIKEYKLRVDKNEDTQEFFGDWHSYKGHSDIGYYIGCEFVKWLIAKYSIVESCHMDMKSMLYELEEYMIAE
;
A
#
# COMPACT_ATOMS: atom_id res chain seq x y z
N MET A 1 12.77 9.50 -11.55
CA MET A 1 11.94 10.30 -12.47
C MET A 1 10.98 9.42 -13.26
N ILE A 2 11.43 8.40 -14.02
CA ILE A 2 10.51 7.53 -14.77
C ILE A 2 9.61 6.67 -13.88
N ALA A 3 10.14 6.17 -12.74
CA ALA A 3 9.37 5.44 -11.73
C ALA A 3 8.14 6.22 -11.23
N LEU A 4 8.37 7.45 -10.77
CA LEU A 4 7.28 8.36 -10.36
C LEU A 4 6.23 8.59 -11.45
N ILE A 5 6.63 8.67 -12.73
CA ILE A 5 5.66 8.77 -13.84
C ILE A 5 4.80 7.49 -13.92
N TYR A 6 5.40 6.31 -13.75
CA TYR A 6 4.66 5.05 -13.73
C TYR A 6 3.74 4.92 -12.50
N HIS A 7 4.18 5.40 -11.33
CA HIS A 7 3.35 5.48 -10.13
C HIS A 7 2.09 6.31 -10.37
N GLU A 8 2.24 7.53 -10.89
CA GLU A 8 1.10 8.42 -11.18
C GLU A 8 0.20 7.86 -12.29
N ILE A 9 0.76 7.17 -13.30
CA ILE A 9 -0.04 6.42 -14.29
C ILE A 9 -0.85 5.33 -13.61
N GLY A 10 -0.28 4.65 -12.61
CA GLY A 10 -0.99 3.65 -11.79
C GLY A 10 -2.21 4.24 -11.09
N HIS A 11 -2.10 5.44 -10.51
CA HIS A 11 -3.25 6.16 -9.96
C HIS A 11 -4.30 6.49 -11.01
N ILE A 12 -3.90 7.06 -12.16
CA ILE A 12 -4.83 7.40 -13.25
C ILE A 12 -5.57 6.15 -13.75
N TRP A 13 -4.85 5.05 -13.92
CA TRP A 13 -5.42 3.78 -14.35
C TRP A 13 -6.41 3.24 -13.30
N HIS A 14 -6.02 3.22 -12.03
CA HIS A 14 -6.90 2.76 -10.96
C HIS A 14 -8.16 3.62 -10.84
N ASP A 15 -8.02 4.95 -10.78
CA ASP A 15 -9.13 5.88 -10.67
C ASP A 15 -10.08 5.78 -11.89
N HIS A 16 -9.56 5.42 -13.08
CA HIS A 16 -10.39 5.14 -14.27
C HIS A 16 -11.21 3.84 -14.14
N ILE A 17 -10.68 2.81 -13.49
CA ILE A 17 -11.38 1.52 -13.33
C ILE A 17 -12.46 1.58 -12.25
N VAL A 18 -12.18 2.23 -11.11
CA VAL A 18 -13.13 2.28 -9.98
C VAL A 18 -14.29 3.25 -10.26
N GLU A 19 -14.15 4.12 -11.27
CA GLU A 19 -15.07 5.18 -11.70
C GLU A 19 -15.36 6.27 -10.65
N ASN A 20 -15.46 5.92 -9.36
CA ASN A 20 -15.61 6.82 -8.23
C ASN A 20 -14.84 6.29 -7.01
N SER A 21 -14.06 7.17 -6.37
CA SER A 21 -13.48 6.85 -5.07
C SER A 21 -14.56 6.52 -4.04
N PRO A 22 -14.32 5.57 -3.12
CA PRO A 22 -15.25 5.30 -2.03
C PRO A 22 -15.48 6.55 -1.19
N GLN A 23 -16.69 6.70 -0.64
CA GLN A 23 -16.93 7.63 0.44
C GLN A 23 -16.26 7.09 1.71
N LEU A 24 -15.44 7.91 2.35
CA LEU A 24 -14.68 7.57 3.55
C LEU A 24 -15.18 8.46 4.68
N ASP A 25 -15.72 7.88 5.73
CA ASP A 25 -16.36 8.62 6.83
C ASP A 25 -15.52 8.54 8.13
N THR A 26 -14.58 7.60 8.20
CA THR A 26 -13.78 7.31 9.40
C THR A 26 -12.27 7.27 9.12
N GLN A 27 -11.46 7.46 10.15
CA GLN A 27 -10.00 7.47 10.01
C GLN A 27 -9.44 6.11 9.59
N TRP A 28 -10.03 5.00 10.03
CA TRP A 28 -9.63 3.67 9.61
C TRP A 28 -9.92 3.44 8.12
N GLU A 29 -11.04 3.97 7.60
CA GLU A 29 -11.36 3.91 6.17
C GLU A 29 -10.35 4.70 5.34
N HIS A 30 -10.02 5.92 5.77
CA HIS A 30 -8.97 6.73 5.15
C HIS A 30 -7.62 6.02 5.13
N SER A 31 -7.22 5.45 6.26
CA SER A 31 -5.93 4.77 6.41
C SER A 31 -5.84 3.49 5.56
N LEU A 32 -6.93 2.72 5.51
CA LEU A 32 -6.99 1.50 4.70
C LEU A 32 -7.00 1.82 3.20
N TRP A 33 -7.82 2.79 2.79
CA TRP A 33 -7.90 3.20 1.39
C TRP A 33 -6.58 3.81 0.90
N GLN A 34 -5.91 4.63 1.70
CA GLN A 34 -4.60 5.21 1.36
C GLN A 34 -3.56 4.10 1.15
N LEU A 35 -3.46 3.15 2.09
CA LEU A 35 -2.54 2.01 1.96
C LEU A 35 -2.74 1.26 0.65
N TYR A 36 -4.00 0.96 0.34
CA TYR A 36 -4.37 0.22 -0.86
C TYR A 36 -4.10 1.03 -2.14
N ARG A 37 -4.50 2.31 -2.18
CA ARG A 37 -4.33 3.18 -3.35
C ARG A 37 -2.86 3.43 -3.68
N GLU A 38 -2.03 3.70 -2.68
CA GLU A 38 -0.58 3.83 -2.87
C GLU A 38 0.05 2.48 -3.24
N GLY A 39 -0.41 1.38 -2.62
CA GLY A 39 0.04 0.03 -2.95
C GLY A 39 -0.23 -0.36 -4.40
N MET A 40 -1.42 0.00 -4.92
CA MET A 40 -1.82 -0.30 -6.29
C MET A 40 -0.98 0.49 -7.29
N ALA A 41 -0.70 1.76 -7.00
CA ALA A 41 0.19 2.58 -7.80
C ALA A 41 1.63 2.04 -7.81
N MET A 42 2.16 1.63 -6.65
CA MET A 42 3.48 0.98 -6.56
C MET A 42 3.53 -0.35 -7.32
N TYR A 43 2.47 -1.16 -7.28
CA TYR A 43 2.40 -2.39 -8.05
C TYR A 43 2.36 -2.12 -9.57
N CYS A 44 1.60 -1.10 -9.99
CA CYS A 44 1.58 -0.64 -11.38
C CYS A 44 2.94 -0.09 -11.82
N GLU A 45 3.65 0.64 -10.96
CA GLU A 45 5.04 1.06 -11.20
C GLU A 45 5.93 -0.14 -11.49
N GLN A 46 5.89 -1.18 -10.65
CA GLN A 46 6.69 -2.40 -10.84
C GLN A 46 6.34 -3.15 -12.14
N LEU A 47 5.05 -3.20 -12.52
CA LEU A 47 4.62 -3.78 -13.78
C LEU A 47 5.17 -3.01 -14.98
N LEU A 48 5.06 -1.69 -14.98
CA LEU A 48 5.53 -0.83 -16.07
C LEU A 48 7.06 -0.79 -16.17
N TYR A 49 7.73 -0.86 -15.02
CA TYR A 49 9.19 -0.96 -14.93
C TYR A 49 9.70 -2.37 -15.27
N ASN A 50 8.81 -3.37 -15.28
CA ASN A 50 9.11 -4.79 -15.52
C ASN A 50 10.09 -5.38 -14.49
N ASP A 51 9.92 -5.03 -13.22
CA ASP A 51 10.64 -5.60 -12.08
C ASP A 51 9.78 -5.54 -10.81
N HIS A 52 9.27 -6.69 -10.36
CA HIS A 52 8.44 -6.82 -9.16
C HIS A 52 9.18 -6.62 -7.84
N SER A 53 10.50 -6.49 -7.87
CA SER A 53 11.32 -6.17 -6.70
C SER A 53 11.72 -4.69 -6.65
N PHE A 54 11.35 -3.90 -7.66
CA PHE A 54 11.73 -2.51 -7.76
C PHE A 54 10.93 -1.62 -6.79
N TYR A 55 11.64 -0.74 -6.09
CA TYR A 55 11.10 0.35 -5.29
C TYR A 55 11.97 1.57 -5.52
N HIS A 56 11.42 2.66 -6.05
CA HIS A 56 12.20 3.87 -6.26
C HIS A 56 12.63 4.55 -4.95
N GLN A 57 11.98 4.22 -3.83
CA GLN A 57 12.35 4.62 -2.47
C GLN A 57 13.57 3.86 -1.93
N ASP A 58 14.06 2.82 -2.62
CA ASP A 58 15.21 2.02 -2.16
C ASP A 58 16.54 2.78 -2.24
N ILE A 59 16.72 3.68 -1.28
CA ILE A 59 17.92 4.49 -1.09
C ILE A 59 18.51 4.10 0.26
N ASN A 60 19.82 3.90 0.32
CA ASN A 60 20.56 3.55 1.55
C ASN A 60 20.05 2.29 2.28
N GLY A 61 19.57 1.28 1.55
CA GLY A 61 19.14 0.00 2.12
C GLY A 61 17.72 0.01 2.70
N TRP A 62 16.91 1.01 2.35
CA TRP A 62 15.51 1.14 2.77
C TRP A 62 14.71 -0.14 2.51
N LEU A 63 14.89 -0.82 1.36
CA LEU A 63 14.14 -2.04 1.05
C LEU A 63 14.58 -3.22 1.93
N ILE A 64 15.87 -3.33 2.23
CA ILE A 64 16.39 -4.36 3.13
C ILE A 64 15.78 -4.18 4.51
N TRP A 65 15.79 -2.96 5.03
CA TRP A 65 15.20 -2.64 6.32
C TRP A 65 13.70 -2.95 6.36
N CYS A 66 12.96 -2.57 5.31
CA CYS A 66 11.54 -2.88 5.19
C CYS A 66 11.27 -4.39 5.23
N LYS A 67 12.05 -5.18 4.50
CA LYS A 67 11.95 -6.65 4.51
C LYS A 67 12.25 -7.26 5.88
N GLU A 68 13.30 -6.81 6.55
CA GLU A 68 13.67 -7.27 7.90
C GLU A 68 12.61 -6.94 8.96
N ASN A 69 11.86 -5.85 8.77
CA ASN A 69 10.85 -5.37 9.71
C ASN A 69 9.40 -5.66 9.27
N LYS A 70 9.19 -6.33 8.12
CA LYS A 70 7.88 -6.48 7.44
C LYS A 70 6.74 -6.85 8.39
N LYS A 71 6.92 -7.94 9.15
CA LYS A 71 5.91 -8.43 10.11
C LYS A 71 5.53 -7.38 11.17
N GLN A 72 6.51 -6.64 11.69
CA GLN A 72 6.24 -5.58 12.66
C GLN A 72 5.51 -4.40 12.01
N LEU A 73 5.91 -4.01 10.79
CA LEU A 73 5.31 -2.89 10.07
C LEU A 73 3.82 -3.14 9.77
N ILE A 74 3.49 -4.32 9.24
CA ILE A 74 2.10 -4.69 8.94
C ILE A 74 1.26 -4.72 10.22
N LYS A 75 1.78 -5.34 11.28
CA LYS A 75 1.10 -5.43 12.58
C LYS A 75 0.82 -4.05 13.18
N GLU A 76 1.80 -3.15 13.15
CA GLU A 76 1.63 -1.78 13.64
C GLU A 76 0.61 -1.01 12.79
N TYR A 77 0.69 -1.10 11.46
CA TYR A 77 -0.26 -0.41 10.57
C TYR A 77 -1.69 -0.89 10.83
N LYS A 78 -1.90 -2.21 10.89
CA LYS A 78 -3.22 -2.80 11.18
C LYS A 78 -3.73 -2.40 12.56
N LEU A 79 -2.86 -2.33 13.57
CA LEU A 79 -3.24 -1.87 14.91
C LEU A 79 -3.79 -0.43 14.89
N ARG A 80 -3.20 0.46 14.08
CA ARG A 80 -3.69 1.85 13.93
C ARG A 80 -5.01 1.93 13.20
N VAL A 81 -5.16 1.14 12.14
CA VAL A 81 -6.46 0.97 11.44
C VAL A 81 -7.52 0.51 12.44
N ASP A 82 -7.25 -0.54 13.24
CA ASP A 82 -8.21 -1.08 14.22
C ASP A 82 -8.59 -0.09 15.33
N LYS A 83 -7.66 0.79 15.70
CA LYS A 83 -7.89 1.84 16.69
C LYS A 83 -8.46 3.13 16.11
N ASN A 84 -8.68 3.20 14.79
CA ASN A 84 -9.09 4.41 14.09
C ASN A 84 -8.11 5.59 14.35
N GLU A 85 -6.82 5.27 14.40
CA GLU A 85 -5.70 6.22 14.55
C GLU A 85 -5.16 6.65 13.18
N ASP A 86 -4.52 7.82 13.14
CA ASP A 86 -3.88 8.32 11.92
C ASP A 86 -2.63 7.48 11.55
N THR A 87 -2.49 7.24 10.25
CA THR A 87 -1.40 6.47 9.64
C THR A 87 -0.50 7.32 8.74
N GLN A 88 -0.72 8.65 8.70
CA GLN A 88 0.07 9.55 7.87
C GLN A 88 1.59 9.47 8.12
N GLU A 89 2.04 9.04 9.31
CA GLU A 89 3.46 8.87 9.58
C GLU A 89 4.16 7.78 8.76
N PHE A 90 3.38 6.90 8.11
CA PHE A 90 3.87 5.87 7.20
C PHE A 90 4.12 6.44 5.79
N PHE A 91 3.68 7.67 5.51
CA PHE A 91 3.73 8.29 4.19
C PHE A 91 4.40 9.67 4.21
N GLY A 92 5.30 9.89 3.26
CA GLY A 92 5.90 11.20 2.97
C GLY A 92 7.18 11.50 3.75
N ASP A 93 7.95 12.46 3.21
CA ASP A 93 9.30 12.82 3.65
C ASP A 93 9.38 13.46 5.05
N TRP A 94 8.28 14.03 5.55
CA TRP A 94 8.26 14.82 6.79
C TRP A 94 8.00 13.98 8.04
N HIS A 95 7.60 12.72 7.87
CA HIS A 95 7.30 11.81 8.96
C HIS A 95 8.14 10.55 8.81
N SER A 96 8.62 10.02 9.93
CA SER A 96 9.42 8.80 9.91
C SER A 96 8.98 7.86 11.01
N TYR A 97 8.62 6.63 10.63
CA TYR A 97 8.46 5.55 11.59
C TYR A 97 9.84 4.98 11.87
N LYS A 98 10.31 5.13 13.11
CA LYS A 98 11.67 4.71 13.52
C LYS A 98 12.78 5.22 12.59
N GLY A 99 12.67 6.46 12.11
CA GLY A 99 13.67 7.08 11.25
C GLY A 99 13.62 6.67 9.77
N HIS A 100 12.59 5.93 9.33
CA HIS A 100 12.36 5.59 7.92
C HIS A 100 11.02 6.19 7.45
N SER A 101 11.07 6.99 6.39
CA SER A 101 9.88 7.52 5.71
C SER A 101 9.35 6.52 4.68
N ASP A 102 8.15 6.78 4.16
CA ASP A 102 7.57 6.11 3.00
C ASP A 102 7.36 4.59 3.13
N ILE A 103 7.42 4.07 4.35
CA ILE A 103 7.24 2.64 4.62
C ILE A 103 5.83 2.15 4.27
N GLY A 104 4.83 3.04 4.22
CA GLY A 104 3.48 2.75 3.76
C GLY A 104 3.44 2.29 2.30
N TYR A 105 4.33 2.79 1.44
CA TYR A 105 4.45 2.34 0.05
C TYR A 105 4.92 0.89 -0.04
N TYR A 106 5.84 0.47 0.84
CA TYR A 106 6.26 -0.93 0.94
C TYR A 106 5.11 -1.83 1.39
N ILE A 107 4.48 -1.49 2.53
CA ILE A 107 3.39 -2.28 3.11
C ILE A 107 2.24 -2.40 2.12
N GLY A 108 1.84 -1.29 1.50
CA GLY A 108 0.76 -1.25 0.52
C GLY A 108 1.07 -2.07 -0.72
N CYS A 109 2.26 -1.95 -1.28
CA CYS A 109 2.65 -2.71 -2.47
C CYS A 109 2.65 -4.23 -2.20
N GLU A 110 3.21 -4.65 -1.07
CA GLU A 110 3.22 -6.07 -0.69
C GLU A 110 1.81 -6.59 -0.37
N PHE A 111 0.96 -5.77 0.25
CA PHE A 111 -0.46 -6.09 0.45
C PHE A 111 -1.20 -6.25 -0.88
N VAL A 112 -0.97 -5.37 -1.87
CA VAL A 112 -1.57 -5.51 -3.19
C VAL A 112 -1.06 -6.75 -3.92
N LYS A 113 0.22 -7.10 -3.80
CA LYS A 113 0.73 -8.39 -4.33
C LYS A 113 0.03 -9.59 -3.69
N TRP A 114 -0.25 -9.53 -2.39
CA TRP A 114 -1.04 -10.54 -1.69
C TRP A 114 -2.46 -10.66 -2.27
N LEU A 115 -3.14 -9.53 -2.50
CA LEU A 115 -4.46 -9.53 -3.14
C LEU A 115 -4.40 -10.13 -4.55
N ILE A 116 -3.42 -9.73 -5.37
CA ILE A 116 -3.30 -10.16 -6.76
C ILE A 116 -2.90 -11.63 -6.90
N ALA A 117 -2.31 -12.23 -5.86
CA ALA A 117 -2.10 -13.67 -5.79
C ALA A 117 -3.41 -14.46 -5.62
N LYS A 118 -4.49 -13.81 -5.13
CA LYS A 118 -5.80 -14.42 -4.84
C LYS A 118 -6.89 -14.00 -5.82
N TYR A 119 -6.79 -12.78 -6.35
CA TYR A 119 -7.77 -12.12 -7.19
C TYR A 119 -7.08 -11.57 -8.43
N SER A 120 -7.78 -11.43 -9.54
CA SER A 120 -7.26 -10.63 -10.65
C SER A 120 -7.11 -9.16 -10.24
N ILE A 121 -6.21 -8.43 -10.90
CA ILE A 121 -5.99 -7.00 -10.60
C ILE A 121 -7.29 -6.19 -10.72
N VAL A 122 -8.16 -6.52 -11.68
CA VAL A 122 -9.45 -5.85 -11.89
C VAL A 122 -10.43 -6.19 -10.77
N GLU A 123 -10.45 -7.44 -10.28
CA GLU A 123 -11.26 -7.80 -9.10
C GLU A 123 -10.76 -7.08 -7.85
N SER A 124 -9.44 -6.95 -7.66
CA SER A 124 -8.87 -6.17 -6.56
C SER A 124 -9.32 -4.70 -6.61
N CYS A 125 -9.34 -4.08 -7.80
CA CYS A 125 -9.82 -2.69 -7.97
C CYS A 125 -11.25 -2.45 -7.46
N HIS A 126 -12.13 -3.45 -7.57
CA HIS A 126 -13.54 -3.32 -7.18
C HIS A 126 -13.82 -3.80 -5.74
N MET A 127 -12.78 -4.09 -4.96
CA MET A 127 -12.92 -4.60 -3.59
C MET A 127 -13.50 -3.53 -2.66
N ASP A 128 -14.58 -3.86 -1.96
CA ASP A 128 -15.16 -2.96 -0.96
C ASP A 128 -14.31 -2.89 0.33
N MET A 129 -14.55 -1.86 1.16
CA MET A 129 -13.76 -1.62 2.37
C MET A 129 -13.78 -2.78 3.38
N LYS A 130 -14.88 -3.52 3.50
CA LYS A 130 -14.97 -4.65 4.45
C LYS A 130 -14.15 -5.83 3.94
N SER A 131 -14.27 -6.13 2.66
CA SER A 131 -13.48 -7.17 1.99
C SER A 131 -11.98 -6.84 2.07
N MET A 132 -11.61 -5.58 1.84
CA MET A 132 -10.23 -5.11 1.93
C MET A 132 -9.68 -5.18 3.37
N LEU A 133 -10.49 -4.83 4.37
CA LEU A 133 -10.09 -4.92 5.78
C LEU A 133 -9.87 -6.39 6.20
N TYR A 134 -10.76 -7.28 5.75
CA TYR A 134 -10.62 -8.72 5.97
C TYR A 134 -9.32 -9.25 5.36
N GLU A 135 -9.03 -8.88 4.11
CA GLU A 135 -7.79 -9.30 3.45
C GLU A 135 -6.54 -8.73 4.10
N LEU A 136 -6.58 -7.50 4.63
CA LEU A 136 -5.46 -6.94 5.39
C LEU A 136 -5.21 -7.73 6.68
N GLU A 137 -6.26 -8.24 7.33
CA GLU A 137 -6.15 -9.11 8.50
C GLU A 137 -5.55 -10.48 8.13
N GLU A 138 -6.03 -11.11 7.05
CA GLU A 138 -5.48 -12.38 6.54
C GLU A 138 -4.00 -12.23 6.16
N TYR A 139 -3.65 -11.13 5.48
CA TYR A 139 -2.27 -10.79 5.13
C TYR A 139 -1.38 -10.66 6.37
N MET A 140 -1.84 -9.95 7.40
CA MET A 140 -1.11 -9.83 8.67
C MET A 140 -0.89 -11.18 9.36
N ILE A 141 -1.84 -12.10 9.28
CA ILE A 141 -1.74 -13.43 9.89
C ILE A 141 -0.74 -14.32 9.14
N ALA A 142 -0.63 -14.16 7.82
CA ALA A 142 0.23 -14.96 6.95
C ALA A 142 1.74 -14.63 7.09
N GLU A 143 2.09 -13.42 7.53
CA GLU A 143 3.47 -12.92 7.72
C GLU A 143 3.99 -13.12 9.16
#